data_AF-A0A978UQA4-F1
#
_entry.id   AF-A0A978UQA4-F1
#
_cell.length_a   1.000
_cell.length_b   1.000
_cell.length_c   1.000
_cell.angle_alpha   90.00
_cell.angle_beta   90.00
_cell.angle_gamma   90.00
#
_symmetry.space_group_name_H-M   'P 1'
#
loop_
_entity.id
_entity.type
_entity.pdbx_description
1 polymer ?
#
loop_
_entity_poly.entity_id
_entity_poly.type
_entity_poly.pdbx_seq_one_letter_code
_entity_poly.pdbx_strand_id
1 'polypeptide(L)'
;MSLTVTLTFFLLLSPFVSSLTTIGDNTASAYEILQDFNFPMGILPKGATGYELDRKTGKFRAYLNGSCSFSLEGSYQLKYKSTVNGYISNNRLTGLTGVSVKVLFLWLNIVEVTRGGDDLEFSVGIASASFPIDNFYECPQCGCGLDCVNGPGEACTSKFGNARFEVNYKDVSDNTFVSYCLISVLNAYSGT
;
A
#
# COMPACT_ATOMS: atom_id res chain seq x y z
N MET A 1 -33.84 52.32 -20.91
CA MET A 1 -32.55 53.04 -20.73
C MET A 1 -32.49 53.41 -19.25
N SER A 2 -31.73 52.78 -18.37
CA SER A 2 -30.55 51.93 -18.52
C SER A 2 -30.49 50.86 -17.41
N LEU A 3 -29.84 49.75 -17.75
CA LEU A 3 -29.41 48.69 -16.85
C LEU A 3 -28.32 49.21 -15.90
N THR A 4 -28.36 48.80 -14.64
CA THR A 4 -27.14 48.64 -13.85
C THR A 4 -27.14 47.26 -13.19
N VAL A 5 -26.28 46.42 -13.75
CA VAL A 5 -25.85 45.13 -13.24
C VAL A 5 -25.03 45.39 -11.99
N THR A 6 -25.41 44.82 -10.84
CA THR A 6 -24.48 44.62 -9.73
C THR A 6 -24.45 43.14 -9.39
N LEU A 7 -23.41 42.51 -9.94
CA LEU A 7 -23.01 41.13 -9.76
C LEU A 7 -22.09 41.09 -8.53
N THR A 8 -22.61 40.69 -7.38
CA THR A 8 -21.82 40.30 -6.19
C THR A 8 -22.62 39.24 -5.41
N PHE A 9 -22.39 37.95 -5.69
CA PHE A 9 -21.48 37.10 -4.93
C PHE A 9 -21.82 37.03 -3.43
N PHE A 10 -23.06 36.67 -3.10
CA PHE A 10 -23.34 36.03 -1.81
C PHE A 10 -23.01 34.56 -1.96
N LEU A 11 -21.72 34.26 -1.81
CA LEU A 11 -21.23 32.92 -1.58
C LEU A 11 -22.06 32.30 -0.46
N LEU A 12 -22.78 31.26 -0.83
CA LEU A 12 -23.33 30.29 0.10
C LEU A 12 -22.21 29.93 1.07
N LEU A 13 -22.46 30.22 2.36
CA LEU A 13 -21.69 29.72 3.49
C LEU A 13 -21.69 28.19 3.39
N SER A 14 -20.74 27.64 2.63
CA SER A 14 -20.34 26.26 2.77
C SER A 14 -19.69 26.18 4.14
N PRO A 15 -20.22 25.39 5.10
CA PRO A 15 -19.49 25.12 6.31
C PRO A 15 -18.21 24.42 5.85
N PHE A 16 -17.08 25.10 5.93
CA PHE A 16 -15.77 24.48 5.81
C PHE A 16 -15.71 23.46 6.94
N VAL A 17 -16.04 22.21 6.62
CA VAL A 17 -15.99 21.10 7.56
C VAL A 17 -14.53 20.97 7.91
N SER A 18 -14.14 21.51 9.07
CA SER A 18 -12.83 21.27 9.65
C SER A 18 -12.70 19.77 9.84
N SER A 19 -11.91 19.14 8.97
CA SER A 19 -11.46 17.77 9.16
C SER A 19 -10.71 17.74 10.48
N LEU A 20 -11.31 17.09 11.48
CA LEU A 20 -10.68 16.84 12.76
C LEU A 20 -9.49 15.91 12.51
N THR A 21 -8.28 16.47 12.51
CA THR A 21 -7.06 15.68 12.65
C THR A 21 -6.97 15.28 14.12
N THR A 22 -7.45 14.08 14.44
CA THR A 22 -7.24 13.47 15.75
C THR A 22 -5.74 13.20 15.91
N ILE A 23 -5.02 14.14 16.52
CA ILE A 23 -3.69 13.90 17.09
C ILE A 23 -3.94 13.43 18.52
N GLY A 24 -4.16 12.12 18.68
CA GLY A 24 -4.26 11.48 19.99
C GLY A 24 -2.89 10.96 20.40
N ASP A 25 -2.41 11.33 21.58
CA ASP A 25 -1.14 10.86 22.19
C ASP A 25 -1.21 9.38 22.66
N ASN A 26 -1.88 8.55 21.86
CA ASN A 26 -2.05 7.08 21.88
C ASN A 26 -2.53 6.66 20.47
N THR A 27 -1.97 7.29 19.43
CA THR A 27 -2.38 7.09 18.03
C THR A 27 -2.02 5.70 17.57
N ALA A 28 -3.02 4.96 17.09
CA ALA A 28 -2.80 3.74 16.34
C ALA A 28 -1.73 3.96 15.27
N SER A 29 -0.83 3.01 15.04
CA SER A 29 0.16 3.12 13.97
C SER A 29 -0.47 2.88 12.59
N ALA A 30 0.24 3.23 11.51
CA ALA A 30 -0.19 2.87 10.15
C ALA A 30 -0.41 1.35 9.98
N TYR A 31 0.37 0.54 10.70
CA TYR A 31 0.28 -0.92 10.69
C TYR A 31 -0.99 -1.42 11.39
N GLU A 32 -1.37 -0.82 12.51
CA GLU A 32 -2.59 -1.16 13.24
C GLU A 32 -3.84 -0.78 12.42
N ILE A 33 -3.79 0.33 11.69
CA ILE A 33 -4.86 0.71 10.76
C ILE A 33 -5.00 -0.29 9.62
N LEU A 34 -3.91 -0.84 9.08
CA LEU A 34 -4.01 -1.91 8.07
C LEU A 34 -4.71 -3.15 8.66
N GLN A 35 -4.38 -3.51 9.89
CA GLN A 35 -4.98 -4.64 10.58
C GLN A 35 -6.48 -4.45 10.85
N ASP A 36 -6.93 -3.23 11.19
CA ASP A 36 -8.35 -2.88 11.33
C ASP A 36 -9.18 -3.23 10.07
N PHE A 37 -8.55 -3.24 8.90
CA PHE A 37 -9.17 -3.57 7.61
C PHE A 37 -8.74 -4.94 7.05
N ASN A 38 -8.26 -5.84 7.93
CA ASN A 38 -7.84 -7.21 7.66
C ASN A 38 -6.57 -7.36 6.82
N PHE A 39 -5.69 -6.35 6.77
CA PHE A 39 -4.39 -6.49 6.11
C PHE A 39 -3.29 -6.81 7.12
N PRO A 40 -2.31 -7.64 6.74
CA PRO A 40 -1.13 -7.83 7.56
C PRO A 40 -0.24 -6.58 7.52
N MET A 41 0.59 -6.42 8.54
CA MET A 41 1.45 -5.24 8.71
C MET A 41 2.54 -5.12 7.62
N GLY A 42 3.02 -6.24 7.09
CA GLY A 42 4.09 -6.28 6.08
C GLY A 42 3.68 -5.86 4.67
N ILE A 43 2.45 -5.36 4.50
CA ILE A 43 2.10 -4.55 3.32
C ILE A 43 2.93 -3.27 3.26
N LEU A 44 3.38 -2.73 4.39
CA LEU A 44 4.26 -1.56 4.45
C LEU A 44 5.66 -1.94 4.96
N PRO A 45 6.72 -1.29 4.44
CA PRO A 45 8.05 -1.47 5.01
C PRO A 45 8.12 -0.91 6.43
N LYS A 46 9.12 -1.35 7.20
CA LYS A 46 9.42 -0.78 8.53
C LYS A 46 9.74 0.70 8.43
N GLY A 47 9.36 1.45 9.46
CA GLY A 47 9.66 2.88 9.57
C GLY A 47 8.58 3.80 9.00
N ALA A 48 7.32 3.34 8.94
CA ALA A 48 6.20 4.24 8.73
C ALA A 48 6.11 5.24 9.89
N THR A 49 6.15 6.52 9.57
CA THR A 49 6.20 7.63 10.54
C THR A 49 4.82 8.15 10.91
N GLY A 50 3.79 7.80 10.16
CA GLY A 50 2.42 8.20 10.43
C GLY A 50 1.45 7.79 9.32
N TYR A 51 0.19 8.15 9.51
CA TYR A 51 -0.87 7.91 8.54
C TYR A 51 -1.96 9.00 8.61
N GLU A 52 -2.79 9.06 7.58
CA GLU A 52 -4.08 9.74 7.59
C GLU A 52 -5.16 8.76 7.15
N LEU A 53 -6.31 8.79 7.82
CA LEU A 53 -7.48 8.01 7.43
C LEU A 53 -8.74 8.84 7.58
N ASP A 54 -9.45 9.05 6.47
CA ASP A 54 -10.84 9.45 6.50
C ASP A 54 -11.71 8.19 6.58
N ARG A 55 -12.22 7.90 7.79
CA ARG A 55 -13.07 6.72 8.03
C ARG A 55 -14.40 6.73 7.28
N LYS A 56 -14.87 7.89 6.77
CA LYS A 56 -16.12 7.98 6.01
C LYS A 56 -15.91 7.61 4.55
N THR A 57 -14.81 8.09 3.96
CA THR A 57 -14.51 7.88 2.54
C THR A 57 -13.56 6.71 2.28
N GLY A 58 -12.87 6.22 3.32
CA GLY A 58 -11.79 5.25 3.21
C GLY A 58 -10.48 5.84 2.69
N LYS A 59 -10.39 7.16 2.48
CA LYS A 59 -9.15 7.79 1.97
C LYS A 59 -8.02 7.59 2.97
N PHE A 60 -6.97 6.91 2.52
CA PHE A 60 -5.86 6.47 3.36
C PHE A 60 -4.53 6.99 2.81
N ARG A 61 -3.65 7.40 3.72
CA ARG A 61 -2.25 7.76 3.43
C ARG A 61 -1.35 7.17 4.49
N ALA A 62 -0.21 6.62 4.08
CA ALA A 62 0.87 6.24 4.98
C ALA A 62 2.14 7.02 4.62
N TYR A 63 2.86 7.46 5.65
CA TYR A 63 4.07 8.26 5.52
C TYR A 63 5.29 7.43 5.90
N LEU A 64 6.33 7.48 5.06
CA LEU A 64 7.63 6.86 5.29
C LEU A 64 8.70 7.95 5.45
N ASN A 65 9.80 7.64 6.12
CA ASN A 65 10.96 8.53 6.26
C ASN A 65 11.82 8.55 4.98
N GLY A 66 11.21 8.92 3.84
CA GLY A 66 11.83 8.94 2.52
C GLY A 66 11.33 7.83 1.58
N SER A 67 11.84 7.83 0.35
CA SER A 67 11.58 6.71 -0.57
C SER A 67 12.32 5.47 -0.10
N CYS A 68 11.70 4.31 -0.28
CA CYS A 68 12.28 3.04 0.13
C CYS A 68 12.30 2.04 -1.01
N SER A 69 13.40 1.30 -1.17
CA SER A 69 13.49 0.21 -2.15
C SER A 69 14.17 -1.00 -1.53
N PHE A 70 13.75 -2.20 -1.93
CA PHE A 70 14.35 -3.46 -1.51
C PHE A 70 14.05 -4.55 -2.54
N SER A 71 14.81 -5.63 -2.48
CA SER A 71 14.56 -6.84 -3.28
C SER A 71 13.88 -7.89 -2.41
N LEU A 72 13.04 -8.70 -3.02
CA LEU A 72 12.48 -9.92 -2.45
C LEU A 72 13.03 -11.14 -3.20
N GLU A 73 12.72 -12.33 -2.71
CA GLU A 73 12.94 -13.57 -3.44
C GLU A 73 12.31 -13.52 -4.84
N GLY A 74 12.86 -14.29 -5.78
CA GLY A 74 12.32 -14.32 -7.15
C GLY A 74 12.66 -13.10 -8.02
N SER A 75 13.65 -12.28 -7.64
CA SER A 75 14.12 -11.09 -8.38
C SER A 75 13.14 -9.92 -8.43
N TYR A 76 12.09 -9.92 -7.60
CA TYR A 76 11.18 -8.79 -7.50
C TYR A 76 11.84 -7.62 -6.77
N GLN A 77 11.88 -6.45 -7.41
CA GLN A 77 12.33 -5.21 -6.78
C GLN A 77 11.12 -4.33 -6.49
N LEU A 78 10.93 -4.00 -5.22
CA LEU A 78 9.87 -3.11 -4.76
C LEU A 78 10.43 -1.72 -4.51
N LYS A 79 9.60 -0.72 -4.81
CA LYS A 79 9.87 0.69 -4.53
C LYS A 79 8.64 1.35 -3.94
N TYR A 80 8.83 1.93 -2.77
CA TYR A 80 7.91 2.79 -2.07
C TYR A 80 8.35 4.24 -2.19
N LYS A 81 7.41 5.15 -2.43
CA LYS A 81 7.61 6.59 -2.26
C LYS A 81 7.48 6.94 -0.77
N SER A 82 7.89 8.16 -0.41
CA SER A 82 7.71 8.69 0.96
C SER A 82 6.25 8.77 1.39
N THR A 83 5.31 8.74 0.45
CA THR A 83 3.88 8.73 0.73
C THR A 83 3.21 7.66 -0.12
N VAL A 84 2.53 6.74 0.54
CA VAL A 84 1.61 5.78 -0.07
C VAL A 84 0.20 6.33 0.09
N ASN A 85 -0.57 6.42 -0.99
CA ASN A 85 -1.96 6.88 -0.95
C ASN A 85 -2.88 5.82 -1.54
N GLY A 86 -4.12 5.79 -1.11
CA GLY A 86 -5.19 5.02 -1.73
C GLY A 86 -6.51 5.17 -0.99
N TYR A 87 -7.40 4.21 -1.22
CA TYR A 87 -8.65 4.05 -0.49
C TYR A 87 -8.67 2.66 0.14
N ILE A 88 -8.87 2.59 1.45
CA ILE A 88 -8.93 1.36 2.23
C ILE A 88 -10.38 1.05 2.62
N SER A 89 -10.73 -0.21 2.49
CA SER A 89 -11.94 -0.82 3.03
C SER A 89 -11.62 -2.26 3.44
N ASN A 90 -12.58 -2.96 4.05
CA ASN A 90 -12.35 -4.32 4.52
C ASN A 90 -11.86 -5.21 3.38
N ASN A 91 -10.70 -5.84 3.57
CA ASN A 91 -10.05 -6.73 2.62
C ASN A 91 -9.65 -6.07 1.29
N ARG A 92 -9.64 -4.73 1.19
CA ARG A 92 -9.36 -4.07 -0.10
C ARG A 92 -8.66 -2.72 0.04
N LEU A 93 -7.60 -2.53 -0.74
CA LEU A 93 -6.88 -1.29 -0.97
C LEU A 93 -6.95 -0.95 -2.46
N THR A 94 -7.42 0.23 -2.81
CA THR A 94 -7.60 0.64 -4.21
C THR A 94 -7.05 2.02 -4.50
N GLY A 95 -6.85 2.30 -5.79
CA GLY A 95 -6.29 3.59 -6.22
C GLY A 95 -4.92 3.84 -5.61
N LEU A 96 -4.17 2.76 -5.36
CA LEU A 96 -2.88 2.83 -4.71
C LEU A 96 -1.90 3.62 -5.57
N THR A 97 -1.16 4.49 -4.90
CA THR A 97 -0.06 5.24 -5.50
C THR A 97 1.11 5.25 -4.54
N GLY A 98 2.32 5.29 -5.10
CA GLY A 98 3.55 5.31 -4.31
C GLY A 98 4.10 3.93 -3.98
N VAL A 99 3.55 2.86 -4.55
CA VAL A 99 4.13 1.52 -4.52
C VAL A 99 4.32 1.03 -5.96
N SER A 100 5.51 0.56 -6.28
CA SER A 100 5.86 0.06 -7.61
C SER A 100 6.69 -1.21 -7.51
N VAL A 101 6.48 -2.12 -8.45
CA VAL A 101 7.28 -3.34 -8.62
C VAL A 101 8.02 -3.28 -9.96
N LYS A 102 9.25 -3.78 -9.98
CA LYS A 102 10.01 -3.94 -11.22
C LYS A 102 9.73 -5.30 -11.84
N VAL A 103 9.28 -5.31 -13.08
CA VAL A 103 9.11 -6.50 -13.90
C VAL A 103 9.99 -6.35 -15.13
N LEU A 104 10.98 -7.24 -15.28
CA LEU A 104 12.05 -7.16 -16.29
C LEU A 104 12.79 -5.80 -16.23
N PHE A 105 12.41 -4.87 -17.11
CA PHE A 105 13.02 -3.54 -17.25
C PHE A 105 12.06 -2.39 -16.92
N LEU A 106 10.80 -2.68 -16.60
CA LEU A 106 9.75 -1.68 -16.39
C LEU A 106 9.35 -1.62 -14.91
N TRP A 107 9.10 -0.39 -14.43
CA TRP A 107 8.48 -0.15 -13.14
C TRP A 107 6.98 0.01 -13.32
N LEU A 108 6.21 -0.88 -12.70
CA LEU A 108 4.75 -0.88 -12.75
C LEU A 108 4.20 -0.47 -11.39
N ASN A 109 3.17 0.37 -11.39
CA ASN A 109 2.51 0.76 -10.15
C ASN A 109 1.57 -0.36 -9.69
N ILE A 110 1.63 -0.70 -8.41
CA ILE A 110 0.59 -1.50 -7.78
C ILE A 110 -0.56 -0.56 -7.47
N VAL A 111 -1.72 -0.82 -8.06
CA VAL A 111 -2.89 0.05 -7.99
C VAL A 111 -3.99 -0.51 -7.08
N GLU A 112 -3.95 -1.80 -6.80
CA GLU A 112 -4.92 -2.47 -5.96
C GLU A 112 -4.31 -3.66 -5.22
N VAL A 113 -4.75 -3.88 -3.99
CA VAL A 113 -4.47 -5.09 -3.20
C VAL A 113 -5.78 -5.58 -2.59
N THR A 114 -6.13 -6.83 -2.83
CA THR A 114 -7.33 -7.48 -2.30
C THR A 114 -6.96 -8.70 -1.48
N ARG A 115 -7.67 -8.92 -0.37
CA ARG A 115 -7.55 -10.13 0.43
C ARG A 115 -8.72 -11.07 0.14
N GLY A 116 -8.40 -12.32 -0.18
CA GLY A 116 -9.34 -13.41 -0.33
C GLY A 116 -8.92 -14.60 0.54
N GLY A 117 -9.57 -14.77 1.70
CA GLY A 117 -9.17 -15.82 2.65
C GLY A 117 -7.75 -15.60 3.16
N ASP A 118 -6.87 -16.55 2.87
CA ASP A 118 -5.46 -16.57 3.28
C ASP A 118 -4.52 -16.09 2.15
N ASP A 119 -5.06 -15.54 1.06
CA ASP A 119 -4.29 -14.98 -0.04
C ASP A 119 -4.48 -13.46 -0.16
N LEU A 120 -3.40 -12.80 -0.58
CA LEU A 120 -3.35 -11.41 -1.00
C LEU A 120 -3.07 -11.33 -2.49
N GLU A 121 -3.98 -10.71 -3.23
CA GLU A 121 -3.84 -10.44 -4.66
C GLU A 121 -3.38 -9.00 -4.87
N PHE A 122 -2.26 -8.83 -5.58
CA PHE A 122 -1.67 -7.54 -5.93
C PHE A 122 -1.87 -7.29 -7.42
N SER A 123 -2.50 -6.16 -7.77
CA SER A 123 -2.82 -5.81 -9.14
C SER A 123 -2.04 -4.57 -9.61
N VAL A 124 -1.53 -4.65 -10.83
CA VAL A 124 -0.95 -3.52 -11.59
C VAL A 124 -1.93 -2.99 -12.64
N GLY A 125 -3.22 -3.36 -12.54
CA GLY A 125 -4.31 -2.95 -13.41
C GLY A 125 -4.63 -3.96 -14.51
N ILE A 126 -3.63 -4.31 -15.33
CA ILE A 126 -3.81 -5.27 -16.45
C ILE A 126 -3.44 -6.72 -16.10
N ALA A 127 -2.85 -6.93 -14.93
CA ALA A 127 -2.43 -8.22 -14.42
C ALA A 127 -2.40 -8.20 -12.90
N SER A 128 -2.50 -9.38 -12.29
CA SER A 128 -2.39 -9.57 -10.84
C SER A 128 -1.62 -10.83 -10.47
N ALA A 129 -1.07 -10.85 -9.26
CA ALA A 129 -0.40 -11.99 -8.64
C ALA A 129 -0.95 -12.21 -7.24
N SER A 130 -1.17 -13.47 -6.88
CA SER A 130 -1.62 -13.88 -5.56
C SER A 130 -0.48 -14.47 -4.76
N PHE A 131 -0.42 -14.12 -3.48
CA PHE A 131 0.58 -14.61 -2.53
C PHE A 131 -0.08 -14.95 -1.20
N PRO A 132 0.39 -15.99 -0.50
CA PRO A 132 -0.13 -16.33 0.82
C PRO A 132 0.14 -15.20 1.81
N ILE A 133 -0.83 -14.95 2.70
CA ILE A 133 -0.79 -13.87 3.69
C ILE A 133 0.40 -13.99 4.65
N ASP A 134 0.86 -15.21 4.90
CA ASP A 134 1.95 -15.51 5.81
C ASP A 134 3.26 -14.82 5.41
N ASN A 135 3.44 -14.56 4.11
CA ASN A 135 4.60 -13.82 3.56
C ASN A 135 4.65 -12.35 4.00
N PHE A 136 3.57 -11.83 4.59
CA PHE A 136 3.40 -10.42 4.91
C PHE A 136 3.20 -10.16 6.41
N TYR A 137 3.35 -11.16 7.28
CA TYR A 137 3.35 -10.91 8.72
C TYR A 137 4.60 -10.19 9.18
N GLU A 138 5.72 -10.33 8.46
CA GLU A 138 6.93 -9.57 8.71
C GLU A 138 7.02 -8.37 7.78
N CYS A 139 7.40 -7.23 8.36
CA CYS A 139 7.63 -6.04 7.57
C CYS A 139 9.02 -6.05 6.93
N PRO A 140 9.14 -5.82 5.61
CA PRO A 140 10.43 -5.66 4.97
C PRO A 140 11.11 -4.37 5.45
N GLN A 141 12.42 -4.41 5.58
CA GLN A 141 13.24 -3.24 5.86
C GLN A 141 13.76 -2.62 4.57
N CYS A 142 14.01 -1.31 4.65
CA CYS A 142 14.55 -0.61 3.52
C CYS A 142 15.97 -1.06 3.16
N GLY A 143 16.26 -1.20 1.87
CA GLY A 143 17.53 -1.66 1.35
C GLY A 143 17.64 -3.18 1.29
N CYS A 144 17.54 -3.86 2.44
CA CYS A 144 17.81 -5.31 2.57
C CYS A 144 16.57 -6.20 2.58
N GLY A 145 15.35 -5.66 2.56
CA GLY A 145 14.12 -6.46 2.49
C GLY A 145 13.91 -7.29 3.75
N LEU A 146 13.77 -8.61 3.60
CA LEU A 146 13.61 -9.55 4.72
C LEU A 146 14.95 -10.11 5.23
N ASP A 147 16.06 -9.93 4.49
CA ASP A 147 17.36 -10.58 4.75
C ASP A 147 18.33 -9.73 5.58
N CYS A 148 17.84 -8.86 6.47
CA CYS A 148 18.67 -7.89 7.16
C CYS A 148 19.44 -8.50 8.35
N VAL A 149 20.68 -8.94 8.10
CA VAL A 149 21.51 -9.76 9.02
C VAL A 149 21.92 -9.06 10.34
N ASN A 150 21.75 -7.74 10.51
CA ASN A 150 22.13 -7.03 11.75
C ASN A 150 21.23 -5.82 12.09
N GLY A 151 19.99 -5.77 11.61
CA GLY A 151 19.06 -4.70 12.00
C GLY A 151 18.59 -4.89 13.45
N PRO A 152 18.23 -3.83 14.20
CA PRO A 152 17.41 -4.03 15.40
C PRO A 152 16.18 -4.83 14.97
N GLY A 153 16.05 -6.03 15.51
CA GLY A 153 14.95 -6.96 15.26
C GLY A 153 13.63 -6.47 15.88
N GLU A 154 13.33 -5.18 15.73
CA GLU A 154 12.00 -4.67 16.04
C GLU A 154 11.10 -5.10 14.89
N ALA A 155 10.24 -6.09 15.16
CA ALA A 155 9.05 -6.32 14.36
C ALA A 155 8.27 -4.99 14.22
N CYS A 156 7.47 -4.80 13.17
CA CYS A 156 6.46 -3.74 13.24
C CYS A 156 5.51 -4.10 14.38
N THR A 157 5.72 -3.59 15.58
CA THR A 157 4.93 -4.04 16.72
C THR A 157 3.56 -3.39 16.63
N SER A 158 2.53 -4.20 16.38
CA SER A 158 1.20 -3.91 16.91
C SER A 158 1.26 -4.15 18.42
N LYS A 159 0.74 -3.22 19.24
CA LYS A 159 0.56 -3.55 20.65
C LYS A 159 -0.58 -4.57 20.75
N PHE A 160 -0.23 -5.85 20.95
CA PHE A 160 -0.97 -6.97 21.57
C PHE A 160 -0.83 -8.31 20.80
N GLY A 161 -0.51 -9.38 21.54
CA GLY A 161 -0.98 -10.74 21.24
C GLY A 161 0.04 -11.71 20.65
N ASN A 162 0.70 -12.47 21.52
CA ASN A 162 1.46 -13.70 21.25
C ASN A 162 0.76 -14.68 20.28
N ALA A 163 1.27 -14.78 19.04
CA ALA A 163 1.03 -15.90 18.15
C ALA A 163 2.37 -16.60 17.83
N ARG A 164 2.44 -17.90 18.12
CA ARG A 164 3.56 -18.78 17.73
C ARG A 164 3.35 -19.16 16.27
N PHE A 165 4.27 -18.79 15.39
CA PHE A 165 4.28 -19.17 13.97
C PHE A 165 5.38 -20.19 13.70
N GLU A 166 5.02 -21.30 13.05
CA GLU A 166 5.95 -22.22 12.38
C GLU A 166 6.00 -21.84 10.90
N VAL A 167 7.16 -21.45 10.41
CA VAL A 167 7.39 -21.07 9.01
C VAL A 167 7.66 -22.33 8.18
N ASN A 168 6.91 -22.54 7.08
CA ASN A 168 7.26 -23.54 6.07
C ASN A 168 7.74 -22.84 4.79
N TYR A 169 9.05 -22.89 4.55
CA TYR A 169 9.78 -22.21 3.49
C TYR A 169 9.73 -22.99 2.16
N LYS A 170 8.53 -23.26 1.65
CA LYS A 170 8.37 -23.82 0.31
C LYS A 170 7.14 -23.23 -0.32
N ASP A 171 7.32 -22.18 -1.12
CA ASP A 171 6.67 -21.97 -2.42
C ASP A 171 6.89 -20.52 -2.88
N VAL A 172 8.08 -20.23 -3.40
CA VAL A 172 8.32 -19.05 -4.25
C VAL A 172 9.06 -19.52 -5.50
N SER A 173 8.29 -19.98 -6.48
CA SER A 173 8.74 -19.98 -7.87
C SER A 173 7.53 -19.72 -8.73
N ASP A 174 7.39 -18.48 -9.20
CA ASP A 174 6.44 -18.24 -10.28
C ASP A 174 7.01 -17.32 -11.36
N ASN A 175 7.75 -17.95 -12.28
CA ASN A 175 8.10 -17.39 -13.59
C ASN A 175 6.84 -17.15 -14.47
N THR A 176 5.68 -17.66 -14.06
CA THR A 176 4.42 -17.56 -14.79
C THR A 176 3.86 -16.14 -14.78
N PHE A 177 3.93 -15.44 -13.63
CA PHE A 177 3.46 -14.06 -13.52
C PHE A 177 4.23 -13.10 -14.44
N VAL A 178 5.56 -13.26 -14.53
CA VAL A 178 6.41 -12.46 -15.42
C VAL A 178 6.00 -12.66 -16.88
N SER A 179 5.71 -13.90 -17.28
CA SER A 179 5.28 -14.24 -18.64
C SER A 179 3.91 -13.65 -18.99
N TYR A 180 2.90 -13.81 -18.13
CA TYR A 180 1.56 -13.26 -18.38
C TYR A 180 1.54 -11.74 -18.37
N CYS A 181 2.24 -11.12 -17.41
CA CYS A 181 2.34 -9.67 -17.35
C CYS A 181 3.02 -9.12 -18.62
N LEU A 182 4.08 -9.78 -19.12
CA LEU A 182 4.76 -9.35 -20.35
C LEU A 182 3.85 -9.48 -21.57
N ILE A 183 3.13 -10.59 -21.73
CA ILE A 183 2.18 -10.78 -22.83
C ILE A 183 1.09 -9.71 -22.79
N SER A 184 0.52 -9.42 -21.62
CA SER A 184 -0.50 -8.37 -21.47
C SER A 184 0.05 -6.98 -21.78
N VAL A 185 1.26 -6.65 -21.33
CA VAL A 185 1.92 -5.36 -21.64
C VAL A 185 2.22 -5.26 -23.14
N LEU A 186 2.80 -6.30 -23.75
CA LEU A 186 3.11 -6.30 -25.18
C LEU A 186 1.84 -6.20 -26.03
N ASN A 187 0.77 -6.92 -25.69
CA ASN A 187 -0.51 -6.82 -26.40
C ASN A 187 -1.14 -5.42 -26.26
N ALA A 188 -0.97 -4.76 -25.10
CA ALA A 188 -1.41 -3.38 -24.93
C ALA A 188 -0.58 -2.38 -25.77
N TYR A 189 0.71 -2.65 -25.99
CA TYR A 189 1.60 -1.81 -26.80
C TYR A 189 1.51 -2.08 -28.32
N SER A 190 1.20 -3.31 -28.74
CA SER A 190 1.09 -3.69 -30.15
C SER A 190 -0.28 -3.39 -30.78
N GLY A 191 -1.22 -2.83 -30.01
CA GLY A 191 -2.56 -2.46 -30.46
C GLY A 191 -2.71 -1.05 -31.06
N THR A 192 -1.66 -0.50 -31.68
CA THR A 192 -1.71 0.75 -32.47
C THR A 192 -1.28 0.52 -33.90
#